data_AF-A0A4U5TXL6-F1
#
_entry.id   AF-A0A4U5TXL6-F1
#
_cell.length_a   1.000
_cell.length_b   1.000
_cell.length_c   1.000
_cell.angle_alpha   90.00
_cell.angle_beta   90.00
_cell.angle_gamma   90.00
#
_symmetry.space_group_name_H-M   'P 1'
#
loop_
_entity.id
_entity.type
_entity.pdbx_description
1 polymer ?
#
loop_
_entity_poly.entity_id
_entity_poly.type
_entity_poly.pdbx_seq_one_letter_code
_entity_poly.pdbx_strand_id
1 'polypeptide(L)' 'MVVTLSDTITEKHPSPPLPPPLSHRVAVYVDCPAGSLSFYRVSSDTLIHLHTFNTTFTQPLYPGFGFCLPGSSVSLCGL' A
#
# COMPACT_ATOMS: atom_id res chain seq x y z
N MET A 1 7.22 0.56 5.93
CA MET A 1 6.40 1.78 5.78
C MET A 1 4.97 1.37 5.50
N VAL A 2 3.97 1.87 6.24
CA VAL A 2 2.56 1.64 5.92
C VAL A 2 1.93 2.95 5.45
N VAL A 3 1.25 2.92 4.31
CA VAL A 3 0.64 4.09 3.68
C VAL A 3 -0.84 3.84 3.43
N THR A 4 -1.67 4.86 3.63
CA THR A 4 -3.09 4.81 3.29
C THR A 4 -3.31 5.61 2.02
N LEU A 5 -3.94 4.98 1.02
CA LEU A 5 -4.37 5.62 -0.20
C LEU A 5 -5.82 6.08 -0.04
N SER A 6 -6.13 7.27 -0.54
CA SER A 6 -7.51 7.76 -0.59
C SER A 6 -7.81 8.28 -1.99
N ASP A 7 -8.83 7.71 -2.63
CA ASP A 7 -9.45 8.26 -3.84
C ASP A 7 -10.85 8.75 -3.47
N THR A 8 -11.22 9.95 -3.88
CA THR A 8 -12.53 10.58 -3.59
C THR A 8 -13.71 10.00 -4.38
N ILE A 9 -13.67 8.72 -4.75
CA ILE A 9 -14.80 8.09 -5.43
C ILE A 9 -15.86 7.77 -4.39
N THR A 10 -16.97 8.50 -4.49
CA THR A 10 -18.17 8.34 -3.66
C THR A 10 -18.81 6.98 -3.99
N GLU A 11 -18.48 5.94 -3.22
CA GLU A 11 -19.20 4.66 -3.26
C GLU A 11 -20.59 4.85 -2.62
N LYS A 12 -21.54 5.38 -3.39
CA LYS A 12 -22.96 5.41 -3.03
C LYS A 12 -23.69 4.27 -3.73
N HIS A 13 -23.66 3.07 -3.13
CA HIS A 13 -24.73 2.09 -3.33
C HIS A 13 -24.78 1.06 -2.17
N PRO A 14 -25.96 0.78 -1.57
CA PRO A 14 -26.09 -0.26 -0.56
C PRO A 14 -26.10 -1.65 -1.25
N SER A 15 -25.16 -2.52 -0.91
CA SER A 15 -25.01 -3.86 -1.51
C SER A 15 -25.04 -4.99 -0.46
N PRO A 16 -25.40 -6.23 -0.87
CA PRO A 16 -25.51 -7.45 -0.02
C PRO A 16 -24.25 -7.71 0.83
N PRO A 17 -24.26 -8.61 1.85
CA PRO A 17 -23.16 -8.76 2.81
C PRO A 17 -21.81 -8.75 2.10
N LEU A 18 -21.10 -7.61 2.28
CA LEU A 18 -19.93 -7.29 1.49
C LEU A 18 -18.81 -8.28 1.83
N PRO A 19 -17.97 -8.69 0.85
CA PRO A 19 -16.65 -9.22 1.19
C PRO A 19 -15.93 -8.22 2.13
N PRO A 20 -14.98 -8.69 2.97
CA PRO A 20 -14.31 -7.83 3.94
C PRO A 20 -13.85 -6.54 3.27
N PRO A 21 -14.06 -5.38 3.92
CA PRO A 21 -13.89 -4.08 3.30
C PRO A 21 -12.53 -4.00 2.63
N LEU A 22 -12.54 -3.55 1.37
CA LEU A 22 -11.32 -3.34 0.60
C LEU A 22 -10.46 -2.32 1.33
N SER A 23 -9.40 -2.78 1.98
CA SER A 23 -8.45 -1.86 2.60
C SER A 23 -7.61 -1.16 1.54
N HIS A 24 -7.52 0.16 1.66
CA HIS A 24 -6.67 1.03 0.84
C HIS A 24 -5.28 1.24 1.48
N ARG A 25 -4.94 0.45 2.50
CA ARG A 25 -3.66 0.51 3.20
C ARG A 25 -2.66 -0.47 2.59
N VAL A 26 -1.47 0.03 2.28
CA VAL A 26 -0.36 -0.73 1.72
C VAL A 26 0.82 -0.68 2.67
N ALA A 27 1.40 -1.83 2.99
CA ALA A 27 2.68 -1.93 3.68
C ALA A 27 3.79 -2.23 2.67
N VAL A 28 4.89 -1.50 2.80
CA VAL A 28 6.11 -1.67 2.00
C VAL A 28 7.23 -2.07 2.94
N TYR A 29 7.86 -3.20 2.64
CA TYR A 29 9.02 -3.74 3.35
C TYR A 29 10.23 -3.72 2.43
N VAL A 30 11.37 -3.29 2.97
CA VAL A 30 12.65 -3.28 2.27
C VAL A 30 13.63 -4.11 3.09
N ASP A 31 14.16 -5.16 2.50
CA ASP A 31 15.26 -5.95 3.04
C ASP A 31 16.52 -5.65 2.22
N CYS A 32 17.36 -4.75 2.73
CA CYS A 32 18.56 -4.32 2.02
C CYS A 32 19.59 -5.45 1.88
N PRO A 33 19.93 -6.24 2.93
CA PRO A 33 20.83 -7.38 2.79
C PRO A 33 20.36 -8.42 1.78
N ALA A 34 19.06 -8.76 1.76
CA ALA A 34 18.50 -9.73 0.82
C ALA A 34 18.24 -9.15 -0.58
N GLY A 35 18.28 -7.81 -0.72
CA GLY A 35 17.97 -7.14 -1.98
C GLY A 35 16.50 -7.30 -2.38
N SER A 36 15.57 -7.25 -1.41
CA SER A 36 14.14 -7.42 -1.70
C SER A 36 13.31 -6.23 -1.28
N LEU A 37 12.28 -5.93 -2.08
CA LEU A 37 11.27 -4.92 -1.79
C LEU A 37 9.89 -5.54 -1.99
N SER A 38 9.13 -5.65 -0.91
CA SER A 38 7.84 -6.35 -0.88
C SER A 38 6.69 -5.41 -0.58
N PHE A 39 5.59 -5.56 -1.31
CA PHE A 39 4.33 -4.86 -1.13
C PHE A 39 3.28 -5.79 -0.54
N TYR A 40 2.54 -5.31 0.45
CA TYR A 40 1.45 -6.03 1.08
C TYR A 40 0.22 -5.14 1.19
N ARG A 41 -0.95 -5.73 1.03
CA ARG A 41 -2.21 -5.11 1.44
C ARG A 41 -2.43 -5.38 2.93
N VAL A 42 -2.75 -4.34 3.69
CA VAL A 42 -3.07 -4.46 5.12
C VAL A 42 -4.58 -4.64 5.27
N SER A 43 -5.06 -5.82 5.64
CA SER A 43 -6.49 -6.10 5.86
C SER A 43 -6.75 -6.50 7.30
N SER A 44 -7.44 -5.65 8.06
CA SER A 44 -7.57 -5.77 9.52
C SER A 44 -6.18 -5.98 10.14
N ASP A 45 -5.85 -7.20 10.55
CA ASP A 45 -4.57 -7.58 11.17
C ASP A 45 -3.72 -8.51 10.29
N THR A 46 -4.10 -8.68 9.02
CA THR A 46 -3.43 -9.58 8.07
C THR A 46 -2.69 -8.80 7.00
N LEU A 47 -1.48 -9.24 6.68
CA LEU A 47 -0.71 -8.76 5.55
C LEU A 47 -0.89 -9.74 4.39
N ILE A 48 -1.59 -9.30 3.35
CA ILE A 48 -1.77 -10.07 2.12
C ILE A 48 -0.66 -9.67 1.17
N HIS A 49 0.22 -10.61 0.83
CA HIS A 49 1.32 -10.36 -0.11
C HIS A 49 0.78 -9.95 -1.47
N LEU A 50 1.28 -8.85 -2.02
CA LEU A 50 0.93 -8.39 -3.37
C LEU A 50 2.06 -8.74 -4.35
N HIS A 51 3.28 -8.30 -4.05
CA HIS A 51 4.41 -8.50 -4.95
C HIS A 51 5.75 -8.30 -4.26
N THR A 52 6.80 -8.95 -4.78
CA THR A 52 8.21 -8.74 -4.39
C THR A 52 9.05 -8.44 -5.61
N PHE A 53 9.78 -7.34 -5.55
CA PHE A 53 10.88 -7.05 -6.45
C PHE A 53 12.19 -7.52 -5.80
N ASN A 54 13.00 -8.27 -6.54
CA ASN A 54 14.35 -8.66 -6.13
C ASN A 54 15.36 -7.89 -6.97
N THR A 55 16.28 -7.19 -6.31
CA THR A 55 17.32 -6.38 -6.95
C THR A 55 18.46 -6.08 -6.00
N THR A 56 19.66 -5.87 -6.53
CA THR A 56 20.80 -5.39 -5.73
C THR A 56 20.73 -3.88 -5.59
N PHE A 57 20.44 -3.39 -4.40
CA PHE A 57 20.45 -1.95 -4.13
C PHE A 57 21.88 -1.42 -4.13
N THR A 58 22.19 -0.53 -5.08
CA THR A 58 23.50 0.13 -5.16
C THR A 58 23.56 1.43 -4.37
N GLN A 59 22.41 1.93 -3.94
CA GLN A 59 22.22 3.22 -3.26
C GLN A 59 21.04 3.15 -2.27
N PRO A 60 20.95 4.09 -1.31
CA PRO A 60 19.79 4.18 -0.42
C PRO A 60 18.48 4.36 -1.19
N LEU A 61 17.44 3.66 -0.74
CA LEU A 61 16.10 3.80 -1.30
C LEU A 61 15.34 4.91 -0.59
N TYR A 62 14.56 5.67 -1.36
CA TYR A 62 13.67 6.71 -0.86
C TYR A 62 12.23 6.39 -1.28
N PRO A 63 11.24 6.56 -0.39
CA PRO A 63 9.84 6.37 -0.76
C PRO A 63 9.40 7.45 -1.76
N GLY A 64 8.74 7.04 -2.84
CA GLY A 64 8.15 7.92 -3.84
C GLY A 64 6.65 7.65 -4.00
N PHE A 65 5.87 8.71 -4.20
CA PHE A 65 4.42 8.65 -4.41
C PHE A 65 4.05 9.40 -5.69
N GLY A 66 3.30 8.75 -6.59
CA GLY A 66 2.81 9.35 -7.82
C GLY A 66 1.28 9.35 -7.85
N PHE A 67 0.67 10.49 -8.21
CA PHE A 67 -0.79 10.64 -8.29
C PHE A 67 -1.20 10.89 -9.74
N CYS A 68 -2.16 10.10 -10.23
CA CYS A 68 -2.69 10.23 -11.59
C CYS A 68 -3.96 11.08 -11.66
N LEU A 69 -4.74 11.14 -10.57
CA LEU A 69 -6.05 11.82 -10.54
C LEU A 69 -6.03 13.03 -9.60
N PRO A 70 -6.75 14.11 -9.95
CA PRO A 70 -6.94 15.23 -9.04
C PRO A 70 -7.77 14.76 -7.83
N GLY A 71 -7.32 15.13 -6.63
CA GLY A 71 -7.98 14.77 -5.37
C GLY A 71 -7.48 13.47 -4.72
N SER A 72 -6.59 12.70 -5.37
CA SER A 72 -5.91 11.58 -4.72
C SER A 72 -4.94 12.07 -3.65
N SER A 73 -4.85 11.34 -2.54
CA SER A 73 -3.92 11.66 -1.45
C SER A 73 -3.31 10.41 -0.83
N VAL A 74 -2.18 10.59 -0.15
CA VAL A 74 -1.52 9.54 0.63
C VAL A 74 -1.21 10.07 2.02
N SER A 75 -1.36 9.21 3.02
CA SER A 75 -0.90 9.48 4.38
C SER A 75 -0.01 8.35 4.89
N LEU A 76 1.02 8.72 5.63
CA LEU A 76 1.86 7.76 6.35
C LEU A 76 1.15 7.36 7.64
N CYS A 77 1.05 6.07 7.92
CA CYS A 77 0.61 5.60 9.23
C CYS A 77 1.78 5.67 10.22
N GLY A 78 1.53 6.21 11.41
CA GLY A 78 2.44 6.04 12.54
C GLY A 78 2.61 4.57 12.93
N LEU A 79 3.77 4.24 13.49
CA LEU A 79 4.05 2.95 14.13
C LEU A 79 3.60 2.97 15.58
#